data_AF-A5BFJ8-F1
#
_entry.id   AF-A5BFJ8-F1
#
_cell.length_a   1.000
_cell.length_b   1.000
_cell.length_c   1.000
_cell.angle_alpha   90.00
_cell.angle_beta   90.00
_cell.angle_gamma   90.00
#
_symmetry.space_group_name_H-M   'P 1'
#
loop_
_entity.id
_entity.type
_entity.pdbx_description
1 polymer ?
#
loop_
_entity_poly.entity_id
_entity_poly.type
_entity_poly.pdbx_seq_one_letter_code
_entity_poly.pdbx_strand_id
1 'polypeptide(L)'
;MEKKHNGSLWMCIDYQALNKVTVKNKYPIPLITDLFDQLGRARYFTKLDLRLGYYQVRIVERDEPKTTCVTRYDSFEFLVMPFRLTNAPTTFCTLMNKIFHTYLDKFVVVHLDDIVIYSSTLKEHAEHLRKVFKILR
;
A
#
# COMPACT_ATOMS: atom_id res chain seq x y z
N MET A 1 -5.15 21.56 0.32
CA MET A 1 -4.65 20.96 -0.94
C MET A 1 -3.16 21.22 -1.03
N GLU A 2 -2.38 20.27 -1.51
CA GLU A 2 -0.93 20.42 -1.71
C GLU A 2 -0.59 20.35 -3.21
N LYS A 3 0.41 21.10 -3.68
CA LYS A 3 0.79 21.13 -5.09
C LYS A 3 1.86 20.09 -5.39
N LYS A 4 1.64 19.27 -6.42
CA LYS A 4 2.62 18.33 -6.96
C LYS A 4 3.72 19.06 -7.70
N HIS A 5 4.87 18.39 -7.82
CA HIS A 5 5.96 18.82 -8.70
C HIS A 5 5.52 18.98 -10.16
N ASN A 6 4.57 18.17 -10.63
CA ASN A 6 4.01 18.27 -11.98
C ASN A 6 2.89 19.31 -12.11
N GLY A 7 2.65 20.14 -11.10
CA GLY A 7 1.63 21.20 -11.12
C GLY A 7 0.21 20.78 -10.74
N SER A 8 -0.09 19.47 -10.67
CA SER A 8 -1.41 18.98 -10.21
C SER A 8 -1.59 19.13 -8.69
N LEU A 9 -2.81 19.02 -8.18
CA LEU A 9 -3.13 19.18 -6.75
C LEU A 9 -3.39 17.81 -6.09
N TRP A 10 -2.94 17.65 -4.84
CA TRP A 10 -3.38 16.60 -3.91
C TRP A 10 -4.45 17.15 -2.99
N MET A 11 -5.54 16.40 -2.84
CA MET A 11 -6.42 16.56 -1.70
C MET A 11 -5.70 15.98 -0.47
N CYS A 12 -5.24 16.86 0.41
CA CYS A 12 -4.59 16.49 1.66
C CYS A 12 -5.53 16.84 2.80
N ILE A 13 -6.08 15.83 3.45
CA ILE A 13 -6.97 15.96 4.59
C ILE A 13 -6.13 15.75 5.85
N ASP A 14 -6.34 16.60 6.84
CA ASP A 14 -5.67 16.47 8.12
C ASP A 14 -6.43 15.53 9.04
N TYR A 15 -5.97 14.27 9.08
CA TYR A 15 -6.49 13.26 9.98
C TYR A 15 -5.73 13.20 11.32
N GLN A 16 -4.89 14.18 11.69
CA GLN A 16 -4.06 14.09 12.89
C GLN A 16 -4.88 13.88 14.17
N ALA A 17 -6.03 14.55 14.32
CA ALA A 17 -6.93 14.36 15.45
C ALA A 17 -7.53 12.94 15.48
N LEU A 18 -8.04 12.47 14.34
CA LEU A 18 -8.57 11.12 14.18
C LEU A 18 -7.51 10.04 14.46
N ASN A 19 -6.30 10.25 13.96
CA ASN A 19 -5.16 9.37 14.12
C ASN A 19 -4.72 9.20 15.58
N LYS A 20 -4.90 10.24 16.43
CA LYS A 20 -4.59 10.17 17.87
C LYS A 20 -5.56 9.30 18.65
N VAL A 21 -6.84 9.27 18.25
CA VAL A 21 -7.89 8.49 18.94
C VAL A 21 -8.08 7.09 18.34
N THR A 22 -7.49 6.84 17.18
CA THR A 22 -7.57 5.55 16.49
C THR A 22 -6.65 4.52 17.15
N VAL A 23 -7.19 3.34 17.47
CA VAL A 23 -6.38 2.21 17.95
C VAL A 23 -5.45 1.75 16.83
N LYS A 24 -4.14 1.82 17.07
CA LYS A 24 -3.13 1.44 16.09
C LYS A 24 -3.13 -0.07 15.86
N ASN A 25 -3.18 -0.47 14.60
CA ASN A 25 -3.01 -1.87 14.23
C ASN A 25 -1.54 -2.28 14.45
N LYS A 26 -1.32 -3.32 15.26
CA LYS A 26 0.01 -3.84 15.63
C LYS A 26 0.50 -4.97 14.71
N TYR A 27 -0.05 -5.10 13.51
CA TYR A 27 0.44 -6.08 12.55
C TYR A 27 1.94 -5.87 12.30
N PRO A 28 2.76 -6.95 12.35
CA PRO A 28 4.19 -6.84 12.19
C PRO A 28 4.50 -6.40 10.76
N ILE A 29 5.03 -5.20 10.62
CA ILE A 29 5.60 -4.75 9.35
C ILE A 29 7.01 -5.36 9.29
N PRO A 30 7.36 -6.11 8.23
CA PRO A 30 8.68 -6.73 8.12
C PRO A 30 9.79 -5.69 8.26
N LEU A 31 10.84 -6.03 9.00
CA LEU A 31 11.99 -5.14 9.15
C LEU A 31 12.71 -5.06 7.80
N ILE A 32 13.20 -3.87 7.44
CA ILE A 32 13.84 -3.67 6.14
C ILE A 32 15.07 -4.57 5.96
N THR A 33 15.77 -4.91 7.04
CA THR A 33 16.92 -5.82 7.05
C THR A 33 16.51 -7.24 6.63
N ASP A 34 15.38 -7.74 7.13
CA ASP A 34 14.88 -9.07 6.80
C ASP A 34 14.55 -9.16 5.30
N LEU A 35 14.06 -8.06 4.73
CA LEU A 35 13.81 -7.94 3.30
C LEU A 35 15.12 -7.92 2.50
N PHE A 36 16.15 -7.20 2.96
CA PHE A 36 17.44 -7.14 2.27
C PHE A 36 18.15 -8.50 2.24
N ASP A 37 18.08 -9.29 3.31
CA ASP A 37 18.67 -10.63 3.36
C ASP A 37 18.04 -11.57 2.31
N GLN A 38 16.74 -11.43 2.06
CA GLN A 38 16.04 -12.17 1.01
C GLN A 38 16.44 -11.71 -0.40
N LEU A 39 16.72 -10.42 -0.57
CA LEU A 39 17.08 -9.80 -1.85
C LEU A 39 18.55 -10.03 -2.23
N GLY A 40 19.43 -10.33 -1.27
CA GLY A 40 20.89 -10.41 -1.46
C GLY A 40 21.37 -11.45 -2.47
N ARG A 41 20.53 -12.41 -2.87
CA ARG A 41 20.84 -13.44 -3.88
C ARG A 41 20.28 -13.16 -5.27
N ALA A 42 19.50 -12.10 -5.43
CA ALA A 42 18.85 -11.77 -6.68
C ALA A 42 19.69 -10.80 -7.53
N ARG A 43 19.52 -10.90 -8.84
CA ARG A 43 20.24 -10.10 -9.83
C ARG A 43 19.32 -9.11 -10.54
N TYR A 44 18.03 -9.41 -10.61
CA TYR A 44 17.01 -8.61 -11.26
C TYR A 44 15.94 -8.24 -10.24
N PHE A 45 15.56 -6.96 -10.24
CA PHE A 45 14.56 -6.40 -9.34
C PHE A 45 13.58 -5.55 -10.14
N THR A 46 12.30 -5.71 -9.82
CA THR A 46 11.25 -4.77 -10.26
C THR A 46 10.52 -4.28 -9.04
N LYS A 47 10.37 -2.97 -8.94
CA LYS A 47 9.57 -2.31 -7.91
C LYS A 47 8.26 -1.84 -8.52
N LEU A 48 7.14 -2.25 -7.94
CA LEU A 48 5.80 -1.76 -8.27
C LEU A 48 5.32 -0.85 -7.14
N ASP A 49 4.97 0.38 -7.51
CA ASP A 49 4.40 1.37 -6.60
C ASP A 49 2.88 1.27 -6.62
N LEU A 50 2.29 0.91 -5.47
CA LEU A 50 0.85 0.76 -5.29
C LEU A 50 0.26 1.83 -4.40
N ARG A 51 0.88 3.02 -4.30
CA ARG A 51 0.31 4.14 -3.53
C ARG A 51 -1.14 4.43 -3.89
N LEU A 52 -1.53 4.40 -5.16
CA LEU A 52 -2.94 4.61 -5.54
C LEU A 52 -3.87 3.45 -5.17
N GLY A 53 -3.31 2.29 -4.80
CA GLY A 53 -4.04 1.09 -4.38
C GLY A 53 -4.84 1.27 -3.10
N TYR A 54 -4.51 2.25 -2.25
CA TYR A 54 -5.33 2.57 -1.07
C TYR A 54 -6.78 2.89 -1.44
N TYR A 55 -6.98 3.64 -2.52
CA TYR A 55 -8.32 3.99 -3.01
C TYR A 55 -9.10 2.80 -3.59
N GLN A 56 -8.51 1.60 -3.64
CA GLN A 56 -9.21 0.36 -3.98
C GLN A 56 -9.67 -0.41 -2.73
N VAL A 57 -9.19 -0.05 -1.54
CA VAL A 57 -9.56 -0.70 -0.29
C VAL A 57 -10.81 -0.04 0.28
N ARG A 58 -11.93 -0.78 0.35
CA ARG A 58 -13.18 -0.30 0.93
C ARG A 58 -13.04 -0.10 2.44
N ILE A 59 -13.54 1.02 2.94
CA ILE A 59 -13.69 1.26 4.38
C ILE A 59 -14.93 0.51 4.86
N VAL A 60 -14.87 -0.05 6.08
CA VAL A 60 -16.05 -0.66 6.69
C VAL A 60 -17.14 0.41 6.82
N GLU A 61 -18.38 0.13 6.41
CA GLU A 61 -19.48 1.10 6.35
C GLU A 61 -19.66 1.91 7.65
N ARG A 62 -19.46 1.27 8.80
CA ARG A 62 -19.53 1.91 10.13
C ARG A 62 -18.45 2.99 10.36
N ASP A 63 -17.33 2.89 9.67
CA ASP A 63 -16.16 3.77 9.82
C ASP A 63 -16.06 4.82 8.70
N GLU A 64 -16.89 4.76 7.65
CA GLU A 64 -16.93 5.76 6.56
C GLU A 64 -17.15 7.19 7.10
N PRO A 65 -18.08 7.46 8.04
CA PRO A 65 -18.30 8.81 8.59
C PRO A 65 -17.14 9.32 9.46
N LYS A 66 -16.18 8.47 9.82
CA LYS A 66 -14.97 8.92 10.55
C LYS A 66 -13.98 9.60 9.61
N THR A 67 -14.14 9.38 8.30
CA THR A 67 -13.23 9.90 7.28
C THR A 67 -13.72 11.19 6.63
N THR A 68 -14.80 11.78 7.15
CA THR A 68 -15.40 12.99 6.60
C THR A 68 -14.36 14.10 6.38
N CYS A 69 -14.35 14.64 5.17
CA CYS A 69 -13.62 15.83 4.82
C CYS A 69 -14.60 16.99 4.63
N VAL A 70 -14.26 18.14 5.22
CA VAL A 70 -15.07 19.35 5.11
C VAL A 70 -14.40 20.28 4.11
N THR A 71 -15.16 20.69 3.11
CA THR A 71 -14.76 21.74 2.15
C THR A 71 -15.49 23.04 2.47
N ARG A 72 -15.21 24.11 1.73
CA ARG A 72 -15.92 25.39 1.89
C ARG A 72 -17.44 25.26 1.67
N TYR A 73 -17.85 24.31 0.84
CA TYR A 73 -19.23 24.24 0.33
C TYR A 73 -20.02 23.06 0.90
N ASP A 74 -19.34 21.96 1.22
CA ASP A 74 -19.99 20.74 1.68
C ASP A 74 -19.02 19.81 2.43
N SER A 75 -19.57 18.80 3.08
CA SER A 75 -18.84 17.68 3.70
C SER A 75 -19.00 16.40 2.89
N PHE A 76 -17.90 15.68 2.68
CA PHE A 76 -17.88 14.42 1.94
C PHE A 76 -17.25 13.32 2.79
N GLU A 77 -17.68 12.09 2.60
CA GLU A 77 -17.13 10.91 3.28
C GLU A 77 -16.36 10.04 2.29
N PHE A 78 -15.28 9.42 2.74
CA PHE A 78 -14.55 8.46 1.92
C PHE A 78 -15.12 7.07 2.08
N LEU A 79 -15.57 6.49 0.97
CA LEU A 79 -15.98 5.09 0.90
C LEU A 79 -14.76 4.14 0.82
N VAL A 80 -13.64 4.66 0.31
CA VAL A 80 -12.39 3.93 0.11
C VAL A 80 -11.27 4.59 0.89
N MET A 81 -10.29 3.82 1.32
CA MET A 81 -9.26 4.26 2.25
C MET A 81 -8.47 5.48 1.72
N PRO A 82 -8.62 6.68 2.33
CA PRO A 82 -7.81 7.83 1.96
C PRO A 82 -6.40 7.68 2.51
N PHE A 83 -5.46 8.38 1.88
CA PHE A 83 -4.12 8.54 2.43
C PHE A 83 -4.17 9.22 3.81
N ARG A 84 -3.11 9.02 4.59
CA ARG A 84 -2.87 9.62 5.92
C ARG A 84 -3.68 9.05 7.09
N LEU A 85 -4.51 8.03 6.88
CA LEU A 85 -5.02 7.24 8.01
C LEU A 85 -3.90 6.40 8.62
N THR A 86 -3.79 6.38 9.95
CA THR A 86 -2.71 5.67 10.67
C THR A 86 -2.65 4.19 10.33
N ASN A 87 -3.81 3.56 10.19
CA ASN A 87 -3.91 2.12 9.90
C ASN A 87 -3.90 1.80 8.40
N ALA A 88 -3.83 2.81 7.51
CA ALA A 88 -3.89 2.54 6.08
C ALA A 88 -2.74 1.66 5.59
N PRO A 89 -1.46 1.99 5.86
CA PRO A 89 -0.34 1.17 5.38
C PRO A 89 -0.37 -0.26 5.93
N THR A 90 -0.74 -0.39 7.21
CA THR A 90 -0.85 -1.70 7.86
C THR A 90 -1.95 -2.56 7.25
N THR A 91 -3.12 -1.96 6.97
CA THR A 91 -4.26 -2.66 6.35
C THR A 91 -3.92 -3.07 4.93
N PHE A 92 -3.31 -2.17 4.15
CA PHE A 92 -2.90 -2.45 2.78
C PHE A 92 -1.81 -3.52 2.71
N CYS A 93 -0.79 -3.44 3.56
CA CYS A 93 0.23 -4.47 3.67
C CYS A 93 -0.36 -5.84 4.06
N THR A 94 -1.31 -5.88 5.00
CA THR A 94 -2.01 -7.12 5.37
C THR A 94 -2.79 -7.71 4.19
N LEU A 95 -3.49 -6.87 3.42
CA LEU A 95 -4.21 -7.29 2.23
C LEU A 95 -3.26 -7.85 1.16
N MET A 96 -2.18 -7.13 0.87
CA MET A 96 -1.18 -7.54 -0.11
C MET A 96 -0.48 -8.84 0.32
N ASN A 97 -0.17 -9.01 1.61
CA ASN A 97 0.38 -10.25 2.13
C ASN A 97 -0.57 -11.43 1.94
N LYS A 98 -1.89 -11.24 2.09
CA LYS A 98 -2.89 -12.30 1.81
C LYS A 98 -2.95 -12.64 0.33
N ILE A 99 -2.97 -11.62 -0.54
CA ILE A 99 -3.05 -11.78 -2.00
C ILE A 99 -1.81 -12.49 -2.54
N PHE A 100 -0.62 -12.10 -2.07
CA PHE A 100 0.66 -12.63 -2.52
C PHE A 100 1.18 -13.78 -1.67
N HIS A 101 0.41 -14.28 -0.71
CA HIS A 101 0.84 -15.29 0.26
C HIS A 101 1.61 -16.47 -0.36
N THR A 102 1.16 -16.96 -1.51
CA THR A 102 1.79 -18.09 -2.24
C THR A 102 3.19 -17.78 -2.78
N TYR A 103 3.50 -16.50 -2.99
CA TYR A 103 4.73 -15.99 -3.61
C TYR A 103 5.61 -15.18 -2.66
N LEU A 104 5.11 -14.83 -1.47
CA LEU A 104 5.91 -14.22 -0.39
C LEU A 104 7.12 -15.10 -0.08
N ASP A 105 8.23 -14.43 0.22
CA ASP A 105 9.53 -15.02 0.57
C ASP A 105 10.18 -15.92 -0.51
N LYS A 106 9.52 -16.08 -1.67
CA LYS A 106 10.05 -16.83 -2.83
C LYS A 106 10.64 -15.88 -3.86
N PHE A 107 9.83 -14.94 -4.32
CA PHE A 107 10.23 -13.95 -5.33
C PHE A 107 9.46 -12.62 -5.23
N VAL A 108 8.60 -12.47 -4.21
CA VAL A 108 7.83 -11.27 -3.94
C VAL A 108 8.05 -10.86 -2.49
N VAL A 109 8.34 -9.58 -2.30
CA VAL A 109 8.41 -8.90 -1.01
C VAL A 109 7.42 -7.74 -1.04
N VAL A 110 6.63 -7.61 0.01
CA VAL A 110 5.68 -6.50 0.18
C VAL A 110 6.18 -5.62 1.33
N HIS A 111 6.35 -4.33 1.06
CA HIS A 111 6.73 -3.35 2.07
C HIS A 111 5.88 -2.09 1.94
N LEU A 112 4.93 -1.93 2.87
CA LEU A 112 3.97 -0.81 2.86
C LEU A 112 3.25 -0.72 1.50
N ASP A 113 3.62 0.28 0.69
CA ASP A 113 2.98 0.62 -0.59
C ASP A 113 3.70 -0.01 -1.79
N ASP A 114 4.84 -0.66 -1.54
CA ASP A 114 5.72 -1.15 -2.57
C ASP A 114 5.71 -2.67 -2.61
N ILE A 115 5.62 -3.22 -3.82
CA ILE A 115 5.89 -4.63 -4.08
C ILE A 115 7.22 -4.73 -4.80
N VAL A 116 8.15 -5.50 -4.24
CA VAL A 116 9.44 -5.80 -4.83
C VAL A 116 9.43 -7.22 -5.33
N ILE A 117 9.66 -7.38 -6.63
CA ILE A 117 9.78 -8.68 -7.29
C ILE A 117 11.25 -8.89 -7.59
N TYR A 118 11.79 -10.05 -7.26
CA TYR A 118 13.21 -10.34 -7.42
C TYR A 118 13.46 -11.72 -8.03
N SER A 119 14.53 -11.83 -8.82
CA SER A 119 14.91 -13.06 -9.53
C SER A 119 16.41 -13.11 -9.80
N SER A 120 16.95 -14.31 -10.03
CA SER A 120 18.37 -14.51 -10.37
C SER A 120 18.62 -14.41 -11.89
N THR A 121 17.65 -14.79 -12.72
CA THR A 121 17.75 -14.71 -14.19
C THR A 121 16.63 -13.85 -14.80
N LEU A 122 16.89 -13.28 -15.98
CA LEU A 122 15.90 -12.45 -16.68
C LEU A 122 14.66 -13.26 -17.13
N LYS A 123 14.86 -14.53 -17.51
CA LYS A 123 13.78 -15.42 -17.94
C LYS A 123 12.80 -15.71 -16.80
N GLU A 124 13.32 -16.07 -15.63
CA GLU A 124 12.51 -16.24 -14.41
C GLU A 124 11.82 -14.93 -14.02
N HIS A 125 12.51 -13.80 -14.17
CA HIS A 125 11.94 -12.50 -13.83
C HIS A 125 10.71 -12.17 -14.68
N ALA A 126 10.76 -12.44 -15.99
CA ALA A 126 9.61 -12.26 -16.87
C ALA A 126 8.43 -13.16 -16.46
N GLU A 127 8.69 -14.41 -16.05
CA GLU A 127 7.66 -15.31 -15.55
C GLU A 127 7.07 -14.86 -14.20
N HIS A 128 7.91 -14.38 -13.28
CA HIS A 128 7.50 -13.82 -11.99
C HIS A 128 6.61 -12.60 -12.18
N LEU A 129 7.00 -11.67 -13.06
CA LEU A 129 6.20 -10.51 -13.43
C LEU A 129 4.85 -10.92 -14.00
N ARG A 130 4.82 -11.91 -14.91
CA ARG A 130 3.57 -12.42 -15.48
C ARG A 130 2.64 -13.01 -14.42
N LYS A 131 3.17 -13.73 -13.43
CA LYS A 131 2.38 -14.26 -12.30
C LYS A 131 1.83 -13.15 -11.42
N VAL A 132 2.64 -12.14 -11.10
CA VAL A 132 2.21 -11.00 -10.27
C VAL A 132 1.16 -10.16 -10.98
N PHE A 133 1.37 -9.80 -12.25
CA PHE A 133 0.39 -9.02 -13.01
C PHE A 133 -0.92 -9.79 -13.26
N LYS A 134 -0.90 -11.12 -13.29
CA LYS A 134 -2.13 -11.93 -13.35
C LYS A 134 -2.96 -11.84 -12.07
N ILE A 135 -2.32 -11.65 -10.91
CA ILE A 135 -2.99 -11.47 -9.63
C ILE A 135 -3.55 -10.05 -9.49
N LEU A 136 -2.83 -9.04 -9.98
CA LEU A 136 -3.23 -7.63 -9.88
C LEU A 136 -4.26 -7.20 -10.94
N ARG A 137 -4.63 -8.09 -11.86
CA ARG A 137 -5.60 -7.83 -12.92
C ARG A 137 -7.02 -8.10 -12.45
#